data_AF-A0A7S2DT67-F1
#
_entry.id   AF-A0A7S2DT67-F1
#
_cell.length_a   1.000
_cell.length_b   1.000
_cell.length_c   1.000
_cell.angle_alpha   90.00
_cell.angle_beta   90.00
_cell.angle_gamma   90.00
#
_symmetry.space_group_name_H-M   'P 1'
#
loop_
_entity.id
_entity.type
_entity.pdbx_description
1 polymer ?
#
loop_
_entity_poly.entity_id
_entity_poly.type
_entity_poly.pdbx_seq_one_letter_code
_entity_poly.pdbx_strand_id
1 'polypeptide(L)'
;MMVAHQPVHGTSCATCKEPFRQQDRLVVCPGCQNPFHVSCAAQAFLGPTGTRLLPQSSAACPQCGHRTEWPVLIRTARRFAPDAAVGTEAAPPRRAAEGGMPGARDDEDESDSE
;
A
#
# COMPACT_ATOMS: atom_id res chain seq x y z
N MET A 1 -9.25 0.79 15.38
CA MET A 1 -9.74 1.99 14.66
C MET A 1 -9.62 1.70 13.17
N MET A 2 -10.73 1.57 12.45
CA MET A 2 -10.70 1.32 10.99
C MET A 2 -10.41 2.63 10.27
N VAL A 3 -9.24 2.75 9.64
CA VAL A 3 -8.90 3.90 8.80
C VAL A 3 -9.63 3.69 7.47
N ALA A 4 -10.77 4.37 7.31
CA ALA A 4 -11.47 4.42 6.04
C ALA A 4 -10.56 5.10 5.02
N HIS A 5 -10.06 4.34 4.04
CA HIS A 5 -9.32 4.89 2.92
C HIS A 5 -10.28 5.73 2.07
N GLN A 6 -10.23 7.06 2.23
CA GLN A 6 -11.04 7.96 1.43
C GLN A 6 -10.74 7.77 -0.07
N PRO A 7 -11.77 7.73 -0.93
CA PRO A 7 -11.59 7.63 -2.37
C PRO A 7 -10.74 8.80 -2.88
N VAL A 8 -9.80 8.52 -3.78
CA VAL A 8 -9.03 9.57 -4.45
C VAL A 8 -9.96 10.22 -5.47
N HIS A 9 -10.28 11.49 -5.29
CA HIS A 9 -10.92 12.28 -6.34
C HIS A 9 -9.83 12.70 -7.35
N GLY A 10 -9.65 11.92 -8.40
CA GLY A 10 -8.72 12.23 -9.49
C GLY A 10 -8.00 11.00 -10.05
N THR A 11 -7.91 10.94 -11.38
CA THR A 11 -7.25 9.85 -12.12
C THR A 11 -5.84 10.22 -12.62
N SER A 12 -5.34 11.42 -12.30
CA SER A 12 -4.04 11.92 -12.76
C SER A 12 -3.31 12.77 -11.72
N CYS A 13 -1.98 12.81 -11.85
CA CYS A 13 -1.10 13.57 -10.97
C CYS A 13 -1.27 15.07 -11.20
N ALA A 14 -1.53 15.83 -10.14
CA ALA A 14 -1.71 17.27 -10.28
C ALA A 14 -0.42 18.03 -10.63
N THR A 15 0.77 17.41 -10.49
CA THR A 15 2.07 17.99 -10.92
C THR A 15 2.43 17.61 -12.35
N CYS A 16 2.64 16.32 -12.66
CA CYS A 16 3.09 15.89 -14.00
C CYS A 16 1.95 15.71 -15.01
N LYS A 17 0.69 15.78 -14.58
CA LYS A 17 -0.52 15.59 -15.40
C LYS A 17 -0.68 14.19 -16.01
N GLU A 18 0.20 13.25 -15.69
CA GLU A 18 0.08 11.87 -16.14
C GLU A 18 -1.02 11.12 -15.38
N PRO A 19 -1.74 10.20 -16.05
CA PRO A 19 -2.72 9.34 -15.41
C PRO A 19 -2.05 8.33 -14.47
N PHE A 20 -2.72 8.03 -13.37
CA PHE A 20 -2.25 7.02 -12.42
C PHE A 20 -2.44 5.62 -12.96
N ARG A 21 -1.44 4.77 -12.74
CA ARG A 21 -1.45 3.34 -13.04
C ARG A 21 -1.82 2.55 -11.81
N GLN A 22 -2.32 1.34 -12.04
CA GLN A 22 -2.63 0.41 -10.96
C GLN A 22 -1.40 0.21 -10.07
N GLN A 23 -1.60 0.27 -8.76
CA GLN A 23 -0.56 0.18 -7.73
C GLN A 23 0.39 1.38 -7.58
N ASP A 24 0.21 2.46 -8.34
CA ASP A 24 0.99 3.68 -8.13
C ASP A 24 0.83 4.20 -6.70
N ARG A 25 1.94 4.65 -6.10
CA ARG A 25 1.89 5.28 -4.77
C ARG A 25 1.58 6.76 -4.90
N LEU A 26 0.44 7.13 -4.34
CA LEU A 26 -0.08 8.49 -4.39
C LEU A 26 -0.12 9.09 -2.99
N VAL A 27 0.09 10.39 -2.91
CA VAL A 27 -0.19 11.21 -1.73
C VAL A 27 -1.23 12.27 -2.07
N VAL A 28 -1.94 12.74 -1.07
CA VAL A 28 -3.02 13.71 -1.23
C VAL A 28 -2.75 14.94 -0.40
N CYS A 29 -2.87 16.12 -1.02
CA CYS A 29 -2.73 17.37 -0.29
C CYS A 29 -3.87 17.50 0.75
N PRO A 30 -3.56 17.76 2.04
CA PRO A 30 -4.61 17.91 3.07
C PRO A 30 -5.48 19.16 2.87
N GLY A 31 -5.00 20.16 2.11
CA GLY A 31 -5.75 21.39 1.84
C GLY A 31 -6.76 21.29 0.69
N CYS A 32 -6.35 20.75 -0.46
CA CYS A 32 -7.20 20.70 -1.67
C CYS A 32 -7.57 19.30 -2.14
N GLN A 33 -7.12 18.26 -1.43
CA GLN A 33 -7.37 16.85 -1.76
C GLN A 33 -6.89 16.38 -3.15
N ASN A 34 -6.11 17.20 -3.86
CA ASN A 34 -5.53 16.79 -5.13
C ASN A 34 -4.47 15.69 -4.93
N PRO A 35 -4.46 14.66 -5.80
CA PRO A 35 -3.50 13.58 -5.73
C PRO A 35 -2.21 13.88 -6.50
N PHE A 36 -1.10 13.33 -6.00
CA PHE A 36 0.23 13.45 -6.58
C PHE A 36 0.96 12.11 -6.50
N HIS A 37 1.84 11.82 -7.47
CA HIS A 37 2.87 10.81 -7.25
C HIS A 37 3.75 11.21 -6.07
N VAL A 38 4.16 10.24 -5.26
CA VAL A 38 5.11 10.48 -4.16
C VAL A 38 6.38 11.18 -4.67
N SER A 39 6.92 10.74 -5.82
CA SER A 39 8.10 11.36 -6.43
C SER A 39 7.86 12.81 -6.84
N CYS A 40 6.75 13.10 -7.51
CA CYS A 40 6.41 14.47 -7.92
C CYS A 40 6.22 15.40 -6.71
N ALA A 41 5.60 14.90 -5.64
CA ALA A 41 5.45 15.66 -4.40
C ALA A 41 6.81 15.91 -3.73
N ALA A 42 7.69 14.90 -3.68
CA ALA A 42 9.04 15.05 -3.13
C ALA A 42 9.85 16.10 -3.89
N GLN A 43 9.83 16.06 -5.22
CA GLN A 43 10.52 17.03 -6.07
C GLN A 43 9.98 18.45 -5.87
N ALA A 44 8.66 18.62 -5.79
CA ALA A 44 8.04 19.91 -5.51
C ALA A 44 8.47 20.49 -4.14
N PHE A 45 8.74 19.62 -3.16
CA PHE A 45 9.14 20.03 -1.81
C PHE A 45 10.66 20.23 -1.66
N LEU A 46 11.47 19.53 -2.45
CA LEU A 46 12.93 19.63 -2.44
C LEU A 46 13.46 20.85 -3.20
N GLY A 47 12.68 21.38 -4.14
CA GLY A 47 13.10 22.49 -5.00
C GLY A 47 14.18 22.10 -6.02
N PRO A 48 14.63 23.05 -6.87
CA PRO A 48 15.48 22.78 -8.04
C PRO A 48 16.94 22.40 -7.70
N THR A 49 17.36 22.48 -6.44
CA THR A 49 18.78 22.34 -6.01
C THR A 49 19.09 21.00 -5.33
N GLY A 50 18.37 19.93 -5.70
CA GLY A 50 18.27 18.69 -4.93
C GLY A 50 19.55 17.86 -4.79
N THR A 51 20.30 18.07 -3.71
CA THR A 51 21.28 17.09 -3.17
C THR A 51 20.66 16.14 -2.13
N ARG A 52 19.38 16.33 -1.79
CA ARG A 52 18.70 15.61 -0.69
C ARG A 52 17.61 14.69 -1.23
N LEU A 53 17.50 13.51 -0.62
CA LEU A 53 16.52 12.48 -0.99
C LEU A 53 15.13 12.73 -0.41
N LEU A 54 15.03 13.45 0.72
CA LEU A 54 13.78 13.68 1.44
C LEU A 54 13.62 15.16 1.81
N PRO A 55 12.42 15.75 1.61
CA PRO A 55 12.16 17.10 2.08
C PRO A 55 12.12 17.16 3.60
N GLN A 56 12.88 18.11 4.18
CA GLN A 56 12.96 18.32 5.63
C GLN A 56 12.08 19.48 6.12
N SER A 57 11.68 20.38 5.21
CA SER A 57 10.94 21.59 5.55
C SER A 57 9.51 21.51 5.04
N SER A 58 8.62 22.29 5.63
CA SER A 58 7.28 22.53 5.09
C SER A 58 7.38 23.13 3.68
N ALA A 59 6.57 22.67 2.74
CA ALA A 59 6.45 23.27 1.42
C ALA A 59 4.99 23.56 1.08
N ALA A 60 4.79 24.52 0.17
CA ALA A 60 3.47 24.88 -0.33
C ALA A 60 3.03 23.90 -1.42
N CYS A 61 1.78 23.46 -1.34
CA CYS A 61 1.16 22.68 -2.40
C CYS A 61 1.15 23.48 -3.71
N PRO A 62 1.63 22.92 -4.84
CA PRO A 62 1.68 23.65 -6.12
C PRO A 62 0.30 23.91 -6.72
N GLN A 63 -0.78 23.35 -6.15
CA GLN A 63 -2.15 23.55 -6.64
C GLN A 63 -2.95 24.58 -5.82
N CYS A 64 -2.81 24.59 -4.50
CA CYS A 64 -3.62 25.44 -3.62
C CYS A 64 -2.81 26.35 -2.69
N GLY A 65 -1.48 26.27 -2.71
CA GLY A 65 -0.60 27.04 -1.83
C GLY A 65 -0.57 26.57 -0.36
N HIS A 66 -1.40 25.59 0.03
CA HIS A 66 -1.43 25.08 1.40
C HIS A 66 -0.06 24.54 1.82
N ARG A 67 0.50 25.06 2.92
CA ARG A 67 1.77 24.60 3.49
C ARG A 67 1.56 23.34 4.30
N THR A 68 2.30 22.29 3.98
CA THR A 68 2.30 21.04 4.74
C THR A 68 3.72 20.50 4.87
N GLU A 69 3.94 19.65 5.88
CA GLU A 69 5.20 18.97 6.11
C GLU A 69 5.21 17.63 5.40
N TRP A 70 6.39 17.20 4.94
CA TRP A 70 6.56 15.94 4.24
C TRP A 70 6.02 14.71 5.02
N PRO A 71 6.28 14.56 6.34
CA PRO A 71 5.72 13.44 7.11
C PRO A 71 4.19 13.44 7.15
N VAL A 72 3.56 14.61 7.21
CA VAL A 72 2.10 14.73 7.20
C VAL A 72 1.55 14.31 5.84
N LEU A 73 2.19 14.72 4.75
CA LEU A 73 1.80 14.34 3.39
C LEU A 73 1.96 12.82 3.18
N ILE A 74 3.07 12.22 3.61
CA ILE A 74 3.33 10.78 3.48
C ILE A 74 2.34 9.92 4.29
N ARG A 75 1.76 10.42 5.38
CA ARG A 75 0.70 9.68 6.10
C ARG A 75 -0.56 9.45 5.25
N THR A 76 -0.77 10.27 4.21
CA THR A 76 -1.88 10.08 3.26
C THR A 76 -1.54 9.10 2.14
N ALA A 77 -0.32 8.56 2.14
CA ALA A 77 0.18 7.71 1.06
C ALA A 77 -0.65 6.44 0.93
N ARG A 78 -1.16 6.20 -0.28
CA ARG A 78 -1.94 5.00 -0.60
C ARG A 78 -1.65 4.52 -2.02
N ARG A 79 -1.98 3.25 -2.28
CA ARG A 79 -1.89 2.71 -3.64
C ARG A 79 -3.12 3.13 -4.44
N PHE A 80 -2.92 3.50 -5.69
CA PHE A 80 -4.00 3.72 -6.63
C PHE A 80 -4.63 2.38 -7.00
N ALA A 81 -5.92 2.26 -6.72
CA ALA A 81 -6.77 1.21 -7.24
C ALA A 81 -7.81 1.93 -8.11
N PRO A 82 -7.75 1.82 -9.46
CA PRO A 82 -8.88 2.22 -10.27
C PRO A 82 -10.07 1.38 -9.81
N ASP A 83 -11.23 2.02 -9.61
CA ASP A 83 -12.46 1.45 -9.04
C ASP A 83 -12.52 -0.08 -9.08
N ALA A 84 -12.43 -0.69 -7.90
CA ALA A 84 -12.69 -2.12 -7.71
C ALA A 84 -14.20 -2.38 -7.82
N ALA A 85 -14.82 -1.94 -8.91
CA ALA A 85 -16.11 -2.43 -9.34
C ALA A 85 -15.84 -3.68 -10.20
N VAL A 86 -15.99 -4.85 -9.56
CA VAL A 86 -16.24 -6.21 -10.09
C VAL A 86 -15.27 -7.24 -9.49
N GLY A 87 -15.81 -8.05 -8.57
CA GLY A 87 -15.44 -9.46 -8.39
C GLY A 87 -14.15 -9.76 -7.63
N THR A 88 -14.25 -9.90 -6.30
CA THR A 88 -13.49 -10.98 -5.65
C THR A 88 -14.42 -11.66 -4.67
N GLU A 89 -15.11 -12.64 -5.24
CA GLU A 89 -15.67 -13.82 -4.60
C GLU A 89 -14.94 -14.16 -3.30
N ALA A 90 -15.72 -14.36 -2.24
CA ALA A 90 -15.24 -14.77 -0.93
C ALA A 90 -14.31 -15.97 -1.09
N ALA A 91 -13.03 -15.79 -0.75
CA ALA A 91 -12.11 -16.90 -0.59
C ALA A 91 -12.77 -17.92 0.37
N PRO A 92 -12.95 -19.18 -0.04
CA PRO A 92 -13.53 -20.18 0.86
C PRO A 92 -12.62 -20.34 2.08
N PRO A 93 -13.19 -20.59 3.27
CA PRO A 93 -12.40 -20.81 4.47
C PRO A 93 -11.48 -22.01 4.22
N ARG A 94 -10.18 -21.78 4.48
CA ARG A 94 -9.15 -22.81 4.48
C ARG A 94 -9.62 -23.96 5.37
N ARG A 95 -9.98 -25.09 4.75
CA ARG A 95 -10.16 -26.34 5.48
C ARG A 95 -8.84 -26.68 6.16
N ALA A 96 -8.97 -26.98 7.44
CA ALA A 96 -7.90 -27.31 8.36
C ALA A 96 -6.98 -28.38 7.76
N ALA A 97 -5.69 -28.17 7.96
CA ALA A 97 -4.71 -29.24 7.93
C ALA A 97 -5.03 -30.20 9.08
N GLU A 98 -5.75 -31.27 8.79
CA GLU A 98 -5.72 -32.51 9.57
C GLU A 98 -4.69 -33.38 8.84
N GLY A 99 -3.43 -33.44 9.30
CA GLY A 99 -3.10 -34.17 10.52
C GLY A 99 -2.80 -35.62 10.15
N GLY A 100 -1.85 -35.83 9.23
CA GLY A 100 -1.33 -37.15 8.91
C GLY A 100 -0.37 -37.60 10.01
N MET A 101 -0.77 -38.59 10.81
CA MET A 101 0.15 -39.47 11.52
C MET A 101 -0.59 -40.71 12.07
N PRO A 102 -0.49 -41.89 11.43
CA PRO A 102 -0.54 -43.15 12.15
C PRO A 102 0.89 -43.52 12.56
N GLY A 103 1.11 -43.53 13.87
CA GLY A 103 2.36 -43.89 14.50
C GLY A 103 2.75 -45.34 14.21
N ALA A 104 4.04 -45.54 14.02
CA ALA A 104 4.70 -46.83 14.13
C ALA A 104 4.35 -47.45 15.50
N ARG A 105 3.89 -48.69 15.47
CA ARG A 105 3.89 -49.58 16.63
C ARG A 105 4.85 -50.71 16.30
N ASP A 106 5.96 -50.69 17.02
CA ASP A 106 6.84 -51.82 17.28
C ASP A 106 6.10 -52.93 18.05
N ASP A 107 6.78 -54.08 18.14
CA ASP A 107 6.49 -55.26 18.97
C ASP A 107 5.39 -56.20 18.43
N GLU A 108 5.47 -57.53 18.44
CA GLU A 108 6.43 -58.59 18.80
C GLU A 108 5.71 -59.88 18.34
N ASP A 109 6.38 -60.88 17.75
CA ASP A 109 5.98 -62.31 17.77
C ASP A 109 7.07 -63.10 16.99
N GLU A 110 8.06 -63.70 17.66
CA GLU A 110 8.00 -65.02 18.27
C GLU A 110 7.60 -66.12 17.26
N SER A 111 8.59 -66.90 16.80
CA SER A 111 8.41 -68.31 16.47
C SER A 111 9.78 -69.01 16.40
N ASP A 112 10.03 -69.63 17.54
CA ASP A 112 10.94 -70.73 17.85
C ASP A 112 10.69 -71.98 16.97
N SER A 113 11.53 -73.01 17.16
CA SER A 113 11.45 -74.39 16.64
C SER A 113 12.02 -74.62 15.24
N GLU A 114 12.88 -75.60 14.97
CA GLU A 114 13.58 -76.65 15.73
C GLU A 114 14.69 -77.20 14.82
#